data_AF-A0A849ES55-F1
#
_entry.id   AF-A0A849ES55-F1
#
_cell.length_a   1.000
_cell.length_b   1.000
_cell.length_c   1.000
_cell.angle_alpha   90.00
_cell.angle_beta   90.00
_cell.angle_gamma   90.00
#
_symmetry.space_group_name_H-M   'P 1'
#
loop_
_entity.id
_entity.type
_entity.pdbx_description
1 polymer ?
#
loop_
_entity_poly.entity_id
_entity_poly.type
_entity_poly.pdbx_seq_one_letter_code
_entity_poly.pdbx_strand_id
1 'polypeptide(L)'
;MKMPRSRDAIRIYNRRTGCLEIEKVPGRKWMQIGYGTFLGWILTRWFLCRRPLSRLYGCVQQHPFSRRKIRRFVDEHGIDLDEVQMPPQGFASFNDFFIRRLKPGARPLAADPAALISPADSRLQAFSIHAETRLTIKGTALSVPRLIASSEVADAFQGGCCLVFRLAPSDYHHFGCMDNGIQGPVRVLS
;
A
#
# COMPACT_ATOMS: atom_id res chain seq x y z
N MET A 1 14.75 20.27 -5.20
CA MET A 1 13.77 19.16 -5.10
C MET A 1 12.42 19.74 -4.67
N LYS A 2 11.47 19.92 -5.60
CA LYS A 2 10.15 20.49 -5.30
C LYS A 2 9.37 19.54 -4.40
N MET A 3 8.90 20.04 -3.25
CA MET A 3 8.05 19.26 -2.35
C MET A 3 6.79 18.78 -3.10
N PRO A 4 6.33 17.53 -2.88
CA PRO A 4 4.94 17.21 -3.22
C PRO A 4 4.09 18.13 -2.36
N ARG A 5 3.31 19.00 -3.01
CA ARG A 5 2.33 19.85 -2.32
C ARG A 5 1.37 18.90 -1.60
N SER A 6 1.51 18.72 -0.29
CA SER A 6 0.61 17.87 0.53
C SER A 6 -0.81 18.46 0.67
N ARG A 7 -1.17 19.43 -0.19
CA ARG A 7 -2.44 20.15 -0.17
C ARG A 7 -3.48 19.53 -1.08
N ASP A 8 -3.09 18.85 -2.16
CA ASP A 8 -4.04 18.33 -3.13
C ASP A 8 -4.57 16.96 -2.70
N ALA A 9 -5.89 16.81 -2.75
CA ALA A 9 -6.55 15.52 -2.51
C ALA A 9 -6.08 14.49 -3.55
N ILE A 10 -5.68 13.30 -3.10
CA ILE A 10 -5.37 12.19 -4.01
C ILE A 10 -6.68 11.77 -4.67
N ARG A 11 -6.77 11.95 -5.98
CA ARG A 11 -7.91 11.53 -6.80
C ARG A 11 -7.63 10.13 -7.35
N ILE A 12 -8.61 9.24 -7.24
CA ILE A 12 -8.56 7.88 -7.74
C ILE A 12 -9.71 7.72 -8.73
N TYR A 13 -9.43 7.10 -9.87
CA TYR A 13 -10.49 6.66 -10.77
C TYR A 13 -11.02 5.30 -10.31
N ASN A 14 -12.28 5.26 -9.89
CA ASN A 14 -12.94 4.02 -9.50
C ASN A 14 -13.54 3.34 -10.74
N ARG A 15 -12.97 2.19 -11.13
CA ARG A 15 -13.40 1.44 -12.32
C ARG A 15 -14.82 0.89 -12.23
N ARG A 16 -15.35 0.67 -11.02
CA ARG A 16 -16.72 0.13 -10.81
C ARG A 16 -17.78 1.21 -10.98
N THR A 17 -17.52 2.41 -10.45
CA THR A 17 -18.46 3.54 -10.51
C THR A 17 -18.25 4.43 -11.74
N GLY A 18 -17.07 4.36 -12.37
CA GLY A 18 -16.69 5.22 -13.48
C GLY A 18 -16.38 6.67 -13.06
N CYS A 19 -16.27 6.93 -11.76
CA CYS A 19 -16.11 8.29 -11.23
C CYS A 19 -14.72 8.52 -10.61
N LEU A 20 -14.33 9.80 -10.56
CA LEU A 20 -13.18 10.24 -9.77
C LEU A 20 -13.58 10.43 -8.31
N GLU A 21 -12.95 9.66 -7.43
CA GLU A 21 -13.18 9.68 -5.99
C GLU A 21 -11.95 10.24 -5.27
N ILE A 22 -12.17 10.87 -4.12
CA ILE A 22 -11.06 11.35 -3.28
C ILE A 22 -10.69 10.25 -2.29
N GLU A 23 -9.41 9.88 -2.25
CA GLU A 23 -8.92 8.89 -1.31
C GLU A 23 -9.01 9.39 0.14
N LYS A 24 -9.67 8.61 0.98
CA LYS A 24 -9.64 8.79 2.44
C LYS A 24 -8.32 8.27 3.00
N VAL A 25 -7.32 9.14 3.10
CA VAL A 25 -6.02 8.79 3.70
C VAL A 25 -6.14 8.75 5.23
N PRO A 26 -5.87 7.60 5.90
CA PRO A 26 -5.87 7.51 7.35
C PRO A 26 -4.88 8.51 7.97
N GLY A 27 -5.31 9.24 9.01
CA GLY A 27 -4.43 10.18 9.70
C GLY A 27 -4.05 11.43 8.88
N ARG A 28 -4.75 11.74 7.77
CA ARG A 28 -4.49 12.95 6.96
C ARG A 28 -4.41 14.23 7.79
N LYS A 29 -5.26 14.38 8.81
CA LYS A 29 -5.23 15.54 9.73
C LYS A 29 -3.90 15.64 10.50
N TRP A 30 -3.42 14.52 11.04
CA TRP A 30 -2.12 14.47 11.74
C TRP A 30 -0.94 14.68 10.80
N MET A 31 -1.01 14.14 9.58
CA MET A 31 0.00 14.39 8.55
C MET A 31 0.01 15.86 8.10
N GLN A 32 -1.14 16.50 7.98
CA GLN A 32 -1.24 17.93 7.65
C GLN A 32 -0.68 18.82 8.77
N ILE A 33 -0.89 18.44 10.04
CA ILE A 33 -0.33 19.17 11.19
C ILE A 33 1.20 18.96 11.28
N GLY A 34 1.66 17.70 11.17
CA GLY A 34 3.07 17.33 11.29
C GLY A 34 3.93 17.78 10.12
N TYR A 35 3.42 17.72 8.88
CA TYR A 35 4.13 18.16 7.67
C TYR A 35 3.76 19.59 7.23
N GLY A 36 2.82 20.26 7.90
CA GLY A 36 2.35 21.60 7.55
C GLY A 36 3.25 22.74 8.02
N THR A 37 4.15 22.47 8.97
CA THR A 37 5.11 23.45 9.50
C THR A 37 6.56 22.99 9.25
N PHE A 38 7.47 23.94 9.00
CA PHE A 38 8.89 23.66 8.73
C PHE A 38 9.56 22.88 9.88
N LEU A 39 9.30 23.29 11.12
CA LEU A 39 9.75 22.59 12.34
C LEU A 39 9.11 21.20 12.51
N GLY A 40 7.81 21.06 12.20
CA GLY A 40 7.14 19.76 12.19
C GLY A 40 7.77 18.79 11.19
N TRP A 41 8.10 19.26 9.98
CA TRP A 41 8.79 18.47 8.96
C TRP A 41 10.18 18.00 9.42
N ILE A 42 10.97 18.88 10.05
CA ILE A 42 12.28 18.54 10.61
C ILE A 42 12.14 17.50 11.71
N LEU A 43 11.28 17.73 12.71
CA LEU A 43 11.09 16.83 13.85
C LEU A 43 10.54 15.46 13.42
N THR A 44 9.57 15.44 12.52
CA THR A 44 8.99 14.21 11.97
C THR A 44 10.04 13.41 11.20
N ARG A 45 10.91 14.07 10.42
CA ARG A 45 11.97 13.39 9.67
C ARG A 45 13.10 12.87 10.58
N TRP A 46 13.39 13.57 11.68
CA TRP A 46 14.45 13.19 12.61
C TRP A 46 14.05 12.05 13.56
N PHE A 47 12.78 12.02 13.99
CA PHE A 47 12.25 11.00 14.88
C PHE A 47 11.41 9.94 14.13
N LEU A 48 10.33 10.32 13.43
CA LEU A 48 9.32 9.37 12.94
C LEU A 48 9.86 8.32 11.94
N CYS A 49 10.92 8.64 11.17
CA CYS A 49 11.48 7.73 10.17
C CYS A 49 12.64 6.84 10.65
N ARG A 50 12.94 6.80 11.96
CA ARG A 50 14.02 5.95 12.48
C ARG A 50 13.55 4.51 12.68
N ARG A 51 14.38 3.55 12.23
CA ARG A 51 14.17 2.09 12.39
C ARG A 51 13.68 1.67 13.79
N PRO A 52 14.25 2.16 14.93
CA PRO A 52 13.76 1.81 16.27
C PRO A 52 12.33 2.30 16.56
N LEU A 53 11.95 3.48 16.06
CA LEU A 53 10.60 4.02 16.27
C LEU A 53 9.54 3.25 15.46
N SER A 54 9.89 2.80 14.25
CA SER A 54 9.05 1.88 13.49
C SER A 54 8.85 0.55 14.22
N ARG A 55 9.91 -0.01 14.82
CA ARG A 55 9.82 -1.24 15.64
C ARG A 55 8.95 -1.05 16.88
N LEU A 56 9.16 0.04 17.62
CA LEU A 56 8.34 0.37 18.79
C LEU A 56 6.87 0.52 18.43
N TYR A 57 6.58 1.23 17.34
CA TYR A 57 5.23 1.35 16.81
C TYR A 57 4.62 -0.01 16.49
N GLY A 58 5.39 -0.90 15.84
CA GLY A 58 5.00 -2.30 15.59
C GLY A 58 4.61 -3.04 16.88
N CYS A 59 5.46 -2.99 17.91
CA CYS A 59 5.17 -3.61 19.22
C CYS A 59 3.87 -3.06 19.84
N VAL A 60 3.65 -1.74 19.76
CA VAL A 60 2.42 -1.12 20.26
C VAL A 60 1.18 -1.61 19.50
N GLN A 61 1.27 -1.81 18.18
CA GLN A 61 0.13 -2.32 17.39
C GLN A 61 -0.12 -3.82 17.59
N GLN A 62 0.87 -4.58 18.04
CA GLN A 62 0.72 -5.99 18.41
C GLN A 62 0.14 -6.15 19.83
N HIS A 63 0.25 -5.14 20.68
CA HIS A 63 -0.25 -5.20 22.05
C HIS A 63 -1.79 -5.21 22.11
N PRO A 64 -2.44 -5.99 23.00
CA PRO A 64 -3.91 -6.11 23.05
C PRO A 64 -4.69 -4.82 23.23
N PHE A 65 -4.09 -3.82 23.90
CA PHE A 65 -4.69 -2.49 24.05
C PHE A 65 -5.02 -1.82 22.70
N SER A 66 -4.25 -2.11 21.65
CA SER A 66 -4.45 -1.55 20.32
C SER A 66 -5.79 -1.94 19.68
N ARG A 67 -6.45 -3.03 20.14
CA ARG A 67 -7.77 -3.47 19.66
C ARG A 67 -8.84 -2.38 19.73
N ARG A 68 -8.71 -1.44 20.68
CA ARG A 68 -9.61 -0.30 20.85
C ARG A 68 -9.69 0.61 19.61
N LYS A 69 -8.66 0.56 18.74
CA LYS A 69 -8.60 1.32 17.49
C LYS A 69 -9.45 0.70 16.38
N ILE A 70 -9.74 -0.59 16.43
CA ILE A 70 -10.36 -1.36 15.33
C ILE A 70 -11.71 -0.74 14.96
N ARG A 71 -12.61 -0.56 15.93
CA ARG A 71 -13.96 -0.05 15.66
C ARG A 71 -13.93 1.30 14.94
N ARG A 72 -13.18 2.24 15.51
CA ARG A 72 -12.98 3.58 14.92
C ARG A 72 -12.40 3.50 13.51
N PHE A 73 -11.42 2.63 13.29
CA PHE A 73 -10.79 2.47 11.99
C PHE A 73 -11.75 1.90 10.94
N VAL A 74 -12.57 0.91 11.32
CA VAL A 74 -13.63 0.35 10.47
C VAL A 74 -14.63 1.44 10.07
N ASP A 75 -15.12 2.22 11.04
CA ASP A 75 -16.11 3.27 10.80
C ASP A 75 -15.55 4.42 9.95
N GLU A 76 -14.32 4.87 10.21
CA GLU A 76 -13.66 5.95 9.45
C GLU A 76 -13.37 5.55 7.99
N HIS A 77 -13.01 4.28 7.76
CA HIS A 77 -12.60 3.77 6.45
C HIS A 77 -13.68 3.01 5.69
N GLY A 78 -14.85 2.77 6.31
CA GLY A 78 -15.94 2.02 5.69
C GLY A 78 -15.54 0.60 5.33
N ILE A 79 -14.81 -0.08 6.22
CA ILE A 79 -14.37 -1.46 5.99
C ILE A 79 -15.58 -2.38 6.12
N ASP A 80 -15.86 -3.14 5.07
CA ASP A 80 -16.87 -4.18 5.11
C ASP A 80 -16.39 -5.32 6.01
N LEU A 81 -17.07 -5.53 7.13
CA LEU A 81 -16.77 -6.62 8.06
C LEU A 81 -17.44 -7.93 7.65
N ASP A 82 -18.40 -7.90 6.73
CA ASP A 82 -19.11 -9.09 6.26
C ASP A 82 -18.21 -9.93 5.36
N GLU A 83 -17.23 -9.33 4.67
CA GLU A 83 -16.20 -10.07 3.93
C GLU A 83 -15.07 -10.62 4.81
N VAL A 84 -14.96 -10.18 6.06
CA VAL A 84 -13.85 -10.52 6.96
C VAL A 84 -14.10 -11.86 7.65
N GLN A 85 -13.09 -12.72 7.68
CA GLN A 85 -13.11 -13.94 8.47
C GLN A 85 -12.86 -13.60 9.94
N MET A 86 -13.93 -13.43 10.71
CA MET A 86 -13.85 -13.08 12.13
C MET A 86 -13.29 -14.25 12.96
N PRO A 87 -12.22 -14.05 13.75
CA PRO A 87 -11.75 -15.06 14.69
C PRO A 87 -12.79 -15.34 15.80
N PRO A 88 -12.88 -16.56 16.36
CA PRO A 88 -13.87 -16.89 17.39
C PRO A 88 -13.84 -15.98 18.63
N GLN A 89 -12.65 -15.51 19.02
CA GLN A 89 -12.46 -14.62 20.17
C GLN A 89 -12.33 -13.14 19.76
N GLY A 90 -12.60 -12.83 18.48
CA GLY A 90 -12.28 -11.54 17.87
C GLY A 90 -10.78 -11.31 17.69
N PHE A 91 -10.42 -10.12 17.23
CA PHE A 91 -9.02 -9.75 16.99
C PHE A 91 -8.27 -9.48 18.29
N ALA A 92 -7.09 -10.07 18.43
CA ALA A 92 -6.25 -9.91 19.61
C ALA A 92 -5.62 -8.51 19.70
N SER A 93 -5.36 -7.87 18.56
CA SER A 93 -4.70 -6.57 18.45
C SER A 93 -5.11 -5.83 17.17
N PHE A 94 -4.73 -4.55 17.03
CA PHE A 94 -4.93 -3.82 15.78
C PHE A 94 -4.10 -4.42 14.65
N ASN A 95 -2.89 -4.90 14.93
CA ASN A 95 -2.07 -5.56 13.92
C ASN A 95 -2.74 -6.83 13.40
N ASP A 96 -3.35 -7.62 14.29
CA ASP A 96 -4.12 -8.82 13.93
C ASP A 96 -5.30 -8.49 13.00
N PHE A 97 -6.03 -7.40 13.29
CA PHE A 97 -7.03 -6.86 12.37
C PHE A 97 -6.45 -6.33 11.05
N PHE A 98 -5.26 -5.73 11.08
CA PHE A 98 -4.61 -5.18 9.88
C PHE A 98 -4.24 -6.29 8.88
N ILE A 99 -3.81 -7.45 9.37
CA ILE A 99 -3.56 -8.67 8.59
C ILE A 99 -4.76 -9.65 8.57
N ARG A 100 -5.98 -9.14 8.84
CA ARG A 100 -7.21 -9.95 8.86
C ARG A 100 -7.34 -10.78 7.60
N ARG A 101 -7.82 -12.02 7.72
CA ARG A 101 -8.19 -12.86 6.56
C ARG A 101 -9.58 -12.49 6.06
N LEU A 102 -9.81 -12.69 4.77
CA LEU A 102 -11.14 -12.59 4.17
C LEU A 102 -11.81 -13.98 4.12
N LYS A 103 -13.14 -14.00 4.10
CA LYS A 103 -13.92 -15.23 3.90
C LYS A 103 -13.62 -15.84 2.52
N PRO A 104 -13.63 -17.17 2.38
CA PRO A 104 -13.59 -17.80 1.06
C PRO A 104 -14.66 -17.22 0.14
N GLY A 105 -14.30 -16.94 -1.12
CA GLY A 105 -15.22 -16.35 -2.10
C GLY A 105 -15.35 -14.83 -2.06
N ALA A 106 -14.78 -14.13 -1.06
CA ALA A 106 -14.81 -12.65 -1.00
C ALA A 106 -14.09 -11.99 -2.19
N ARG A 107 -13.15 -12.71 -2.82
CA ARG A 107 -12.41 -12.28 -4.01
C ARG A 107 -12.47 -13.41 -5.06
N PRO A 108 -13.54 -13.48 -5.87
CA PRO A 108 -13.62 -14.46 -6.94
C PRO A 108 -12.52 -14.20 -7.98
N LEU A 109 -11.87 -15.27 -8.44
CA LEU A 109 -10.85 -15.19 -9.48
C LEU A 109 -11.49 -15.24 -10.87
N ALA A 110 -10.84 -14.62 -11.85
CA ALA A 110 -11.26 -14.73 -13.24
C ALA A 110 -11.13 -16.18 -13.72
N ALA A 111 -12.12 -16.65 -14.48
CA ALA A 111 -12.09 -17.99 -15.06
C ALA A 111 -11.30 -18.06 -16.38
N ASP A 112 -11.03 -16.90 -16.99
CA ASP A 112 -10.30 -16.80 -18.25
C ASP A 112 -8.80 -17.08 -18.02
N PRO A 113 -8.24 -18.16 -18.61
CA PRO A 113 -6.82 -18.48 -18.46
C PRO A 113 -5.89 -17.48 -19.17
N ALA A 114 -6.40 -16.63 -20.06
CA ALA A 114 -5.62 -15.57 -20.70
C ALA A 114 -5.60 -14.26 -19.88
N ALA A 115 -6.39 -14.18 -18.79
CA ALA A 115 -6.50 -12.98 -17.98
C ALA A 115 -5.51 -12.98 -16.80
N LEU A 116 -4.73 -11.91 -16.67
CA LEU A 116 -3.97 -11.65 -15.45
C LEU A 116 -4.89 -11.15 -14.34
N ILE A 117 -4.76 -11.73 -13.14
CA ILE A 117 -5.51 -11.26 -11.96
C ILE A 117 -4.75 -10.15 -11.23
N SER A 118 -5.50 -9.31 -10.49
CA SER A 118 -4.88 -8.32 -9.62
C SER A 118 -4.25 -9.01 -8.40
N PRO A 119 -3.00 -8.68 -8.04
CA PRO A 119 -2.32 -9.37 -6.95
C PRO A 119 -2.81 -8.92 -5.56
N ALA A 120 -3.45 -7.75 -5.44
CA ALA A 120 -3.88 -7.21 -4.17
C ALA A 120 -4.99 -6.17 -4.34
N ASP A 121 -5.81 -6.01 -3.30
CA ASP A 121 -6.73 -4.87 -3.17
C ASP A 121 -5.92 -3.59 -3.07
N SER A 122 -5.91 -2.79 -4.14
CA SER A 122 -4.94 -1.71 -4.27
C SER A 122 -5.35 -0.66 -5.30
N ARG A 123 -4.61 0.44 -5.31
CA ARG A 123 -4.66 1.46 -6.36
C ARG A 123 -3.56 1.17 -7.36
N LEU A 124 -3.92 1.09 -8.64
CA LEU A 124 -2.99 0.82 -9.73
C LEU A 124 -2.50 2.13 -10.36
N GLN A 125 -1.18 2.20 -10.59
CA GLN A 125 -0.57 3.12 -11.55
C GLN A 125 0.14 2.29 -12.63
N ALA A 126 0.00 2.67 -13.89
CA ALA A 126 0.62 1.99 -15.01
C ALA A 126 1.57 2.96 -15.74
N PHE A 127 2.73 2.46 -16.12
CA PHE A 127 3.76 3.22 -16.84
C PHE A 127 4.32 2.37 -17.98
N SER A 128 4.61 2.98 -19.13
CA SER A 128 5.44 2.35 -20.16
C SER A 128 6.90 2.42 -19.76
N ILE A 129 7.65 1.34 -19.99
CA ILE A 129 9.08 1.25 -19.64
C ILE A 129 9.92 1.65 -20.86
N HIS A 130 10.70 2.70 -20.69
CA HIS A 130 11.73 3.21 -21.59
C HIS A 130 12.88 3.82 -20.76
N ALA A 131 13.98 4.22 -21.40
CA ALA A 131 15.19 4.69 -20.71
C ALA A 131 14.94 5.89 -19.75
N GLU A 132 14.02 6.77 -20.12
CA GLU A 132 13.68 7.98 -19.38
C GLU A 132 12.55 7.77 -18.36
N THR A 133 11.95 6.58 -18.27
CA THR A 133 10.85 6.32 -17.34
C THR A 133 11.28 6.64 -15.91
N ARG A 134 10.42 7.39 -15.21
CA ARG A 134 10.59 7.72 -13.79
C ARG A 134 9.33 7.30 -13.03
N LEU A 135 9.46 6.22 -12.27
CA LEU A 135 8.41 5.69 -11.40
C LEU A 135 8.35 6.56 -10.14
N THR A 136 7.21 7.20 -9.91
CA THR A 136 7.01 8.01 -8.69
C THR A 136 6.47 7.13 -7.57
N ILE A 137 7.37 6.67 -6.69
CA ILE A 137 7.04 5.80 -5.56
C ILE A 137 7.25 6.59 -4.28
N LYS A 138 6.18 6.77 -3.49
CA LYS A 138 6.21 7.51 -2.21
C LYS A 138 6.86 8.91 -2.33
N GLY A 139 6.61 9.61 -3.44
CA GLY A 139 7.15 10.95 -3.71
C GLY A 139 8.63 10.98 -4.15
N THR A 140 9.25 9.81 -4.36
CA THR A 140 10.60 9.70 -4.93
C THR A 140 10.49 9.18 -6.36
N ALA A 141 11.17 9.86 -7.29
CA ALA A 141 11.30 9.40 -8.67
C ALA A 141 12.44 8.37 -8.77
N LEU A 142 12.12 7.15 -9.21
CA LEU A 142 13.06 6.04 -9.38
C LEU A 142 13.08 5.58 -10.84
N SER A 143 14.27 5.28 -11.36
CA SER A 143 14.41 4.55 -12.63
C SER A 143 14.22 3.04 -12.40
N VAL A 144 13.88 2.30 -13.46
CA VAL A 144 13.72 0.83 -13.39
C VAL A 144 14.99 0.11 -12.92
N PRO A 145 16.20 0.42 -13.43
CA PRO A 145 17.44 -0.20 -12.93
C PRO A 145 17.68 0.06 -11.44
N ARG A 146 17.31 1.25 -10.96
CA ARG A 146 17.44 1.60 -9.54
C ARG A 146 16.41 0.86 -8.67
N LEU A 147 15.21 0.61 -9.21
CA LEU A 147 14.16 -0.14 -8.50
C LEU A 147 14.53 -1.63 -8.38
N ILE A 148 15.08 -2.22 -9.44
CA ILE A 148 15.44 -3.64 -9.52
C ILE A 148 16.84 -3.93 -8.93
N ALA A 149 17.68 -2.90 -8.80
CA ALA A 149 19.09 -2.99 -8.44
C ALA A 149 19.90 -3.93 -9.36
N SER A 150 19.53 -3.96 -10.65
CA SER A 150 20.23 -4.71 -11.69
C SER A 150 19.90 -4.08 -13.05
N SER A 151 20.93 -3.66 -13.80
CA SER A 151 20.76 -3.14 -15.16
C SER A 151 20.38 -4.25 -16.14
N GLU A 152 21.04 -5.39 -16.07
CA GLU A 152 20.77 -6.56 -16.92
C GLU A 152 19.31 -7.02 -16.84
N VAL A 153 18.77 -7.16 -15.63
CA VAL A 153 17.37 -7.54 -15.44
C VAL A 153 16.43 -6.40 -15.89
N ALA A 154 16.83 -5.14 -15.70
CA ALA A 154 16.03 -4.01 -16.16
C ALA A 154 15.95 -3.90 -17.69
N ASP A 155 17.00 -4.30 -18.41
CA ASP A 155 17.05 -4.27 -19.87
C ASP A 155 16.02 -5.24 -20.49
N ALA A 156 15.80 -6.38 -19.84
CA ALA A 156 14.76 -7.35 -20.24
C ALA A 156 13.32 -6.78 -20.16
N PHE A 157 13.11 -5.68 -19.43
CA PHE A 157 11.80 -5.03 -19.29
C PHE A 157 11.61 -3.81 -20.20
N GLN A 158 12.59 -3.46 -21.04
CA GLN A 158 12.47 -2.34 -21.97
C GLN A 158 11.32 -2.56 -22.97
N GLY A 159 10.54 -1.51 -23.25
CA GLY A 159 9.34 -1.59 -24.07
C GLY A 159 8.13 -2.23 -23.37
N GLY A 160 8.30 -2.74 -22.15
CA GLY A 160 7.22 -3.35 -21.36
C GLY A 160 6.35 -2.34 -20.60
N CYS A 161 5.48 -2.87 -19.74
CA CYS A 161 4.63 -2.10 -18.84
C CYS A 161 5.01 -2.34 -17.37
N CYS A 162 5.16 -1.26 -16.61
CA CYS A 162 5.34 -1.30 -15.17
C CYS A 162 4.02 -1.00 -14.47
N LEU A 163 3.53 -1.96 -13.68
CA LEU A 163 2.33 -1.83 -12.85
C LEU A 163 2.74 -1.63 -11.39
N VAL A 164 2.35 -0.50 -10.81
CA VAL A 164 2.61 -0.17 -9.41
C VAL A 164 1.31 -0.26 -8.62
N PHE A 165 1.21 -1.30 -7.78
CA PHE A 165 0.08 -1.52 -6.89
C PHE A 165 0.35 -0.90 -5.51
N ARG A 166 -0.47 0.08 -5.13
CA ARG A 166 -0.38 0.76 -3.82
C ARG A 166 -1.56 0.37 -2.94
N LEU A 167 -1.26 -0.34 -1.86
CA LEU A 167 -2.22 -0.64 -0.81
C LEU A 167 -2.34 0.58 0.11
N ALA A 168 -3.57 1.03 0.34
CA ALA A 168 -3.90 1.98 1.39
C ALA A 168 -4.08 1.22 2.71
N PRO A 169 -3.90 1.86 3.88
CA PRO A 169 -4.00 1.14 5.16
C PRO A 169 -5.39 0.53 5.44
N SER A 170 -6.44 0.99 4.76
CA SER A 170 -7.79 0.39 4.84
C SER A 170 -7.93 -0.94 4.08
N ASP A 171 -7.03 -1.21 3.14
CA ASP A 171 -7.14 -2.34 2.22
C ASP A 171 -6.89 -3.67 2.91
N TYR A 172 -7.09 -4.76 2.16
CA TYR A 172 -6.63 -6.08 2.55
C TYR A 172 -5.13 -6.19 2.29
N HIS A 173 -4.35 -6.50 3.33
CA HIS A 173 -2.88 -6.44 3.31
C HIS A 173 -2.17 -7.75 2.97
N HIS A 174 -2.89 -8.70 2.37
CA HIS A 174 -2.27 -9.86 1.74
C HIS A 174 -2.23 -9.68 0.23
N PHE A 175 -1.15 -10.14 -0.37
CA PHE A 175 -0.96 -10.16 -1.82
C PHE A 175 -0.82 -11.60 -2.31
N GLY A 176 -1.31 -11.85 -3.52
CA GLY A 176 -1.21 -13.11 -4.23
C GLY A 176 -0.40 -12.97 -5.51
N CYS A 177 -0.25 -14.09 -6.21
CA CYS A 177 0.35 -14.14 -7.53
C CYS A 177 -0.64 -13.62 -8.59
N MET A 178 -0.13 -12.95 -9.63
CA MET A 178 -0.96 -12.47 -10.75
C MET A 178 -1.33 -13.58 -11.75
N ASP A 179 -0.54 -14.64 -11.79
CA ASP A 179 -0.68 -15.80 -12.67
C ASP A 179 0.09 -16.99 -12.07
N ASN A 180 -0.03 -18.15 -12.70
CA ASN A 180 0.77 -19.33 -12.43
C ASN A 180 2.26 -19.07 -12.75
N GLY A 181 3.16 -19.64 -11.96
CA GLY A 181 4.58 -19.50 -12.19
C GLY A 181 5.45 -20.25 -11.19
N ILE A 182 6.75 -20.26 -11.45
CA ILE A 182 7.76 -20.84 -10.56
C ILE A 182 8.49 -19.70 -9.87
N GLN A 183 8.53 -19.73 -8.54
CA GLN A 183 9.23 -18.70 -7.76
C GLN A 183 10.75 -18.82 -7.95
N GLY A 184 11.35 -17.78 -8.53
CA GLY A 184 12.79 -17.63 -8.60
C GLY A 184 13.42 -17.14 -7.28
N PRO A 185 14.75 -16.90 -7.26
CA PRO A 185 15.46 -16.46 -6.07
C PRO A 185 14.98 -15.09 -5.56
N VAL A 186 14.81 -14.97 -4.24
CA VAL A 186 14.39 -13.73 -3.56
C VAL A 186 15.61 -12.85 -3.29
N ARG A 187 15.53 -11.57 -3.67
CA ARG A 187 16.56 -10.56 -3.38
C ARG A 187 16.02 -9.52 -2.42
N VAL A 188 16.78 -9.22 -1.36
CA VAL A 188 16.49 -8.13 -0.43
C VAL A 188 17.38 -6.95 -0.80
N LEU A 189 16.77 -5.83 -1.20
CA LEU A 189 17.46 -4.59 -1.51
C LEU A 189 17.58 -3.77 -0.22
N SER A 190 18.81 -3.45 0.21
CA SER A 190 19.11 -2.76 1.47
C SER A 190 19.40 -1.27 1.31
#